data_AF-A0A971UYE6-F1
#
_entry.id   AF-A0A971UYE6-F1
#
_cell.length_a   1.000
_cell.length_b   1.000
_cell.length_c   1.000
_cell.angle_alpha   90.00
_cell.angle_beta   90.00
_cell.angle_gamma   90.00
#
_symmetry.space_group_name_H-M   'P 1'
#
loop_
_entity.id
_entity.type
_entity.pdbx_description
1 polymer ?
#
loop_
_entity_poly.entity_id
_entity_poly.type
_entity_poly.pdbx_seq_one_letter_code
_entity_poly.pdbx_strand_id
1 'polypeptide(L)'
;MFLEFLSQNWLLLLVLIGGTAIIIYLTITKQWLKAREFAYQAMLLAERTFGDQDGRIKFDFVVRIVYKYLPAWLKTFITEEKLQQLIQQWYDLAKDFLDDGQVNSSV
;
A
#
# COMPACT_ATOMS: atom_id res chain seq x y z
N MET A 1 23.58 -21.08 -24.89
CA MET A 1 23.03 -19.71 -24.77
C MET A 1 21.79 -19.61 -23.88
N PHE A 2 20.61 -20.12 -24.26
CA PHE A 2 19.39 -19.97 -23.43
C PHE A 2 19.41 -20.82 -22.13
N LEU A 3 19.88 -22.07 -22.21
CA LEU A 3 20.01 -22.94 -21.03
C LEU A 3 21.06 -22.43 -20.02
N GLU A 4 22.12 -21.78 -20.52
CA GLU A 4 23.14 -21.14 -19.68
C GLU A 4 22.56 -19.92 -18.96
N PHE A 5 21.75 -19.11 -19.64
CA PHE A 5 21.04 -17.99 -19.01
C PHE A 5 20.09 -18.46 -17.89
N LEU A 6 19.33 -19.54 -18.12
CA LEU A 6 18.46 -20.14 -17.11
C LEU A 6 19.24 -20.69 -15.91
N SER A 7 20.34 -21.41 -16.17
CA SER A 7 21.19 -21.98 -15.13
C SER A 7 21.92 -20.91 -14.31
N GLN A 8 22.36 -19.82 -14.95
CA GLN A 8 23.06 -18.73 -14.29
C GLN A 8 22.12 -17.85 -13.46
N ASN A 9 20.86 -17.68 -13.89
CA ASN A 9 19.88 -16.79 -13.26
C ASN A 9 18.72 -17.54 -12.59
N TRP A 10 18.90 -18.82 -12.26
CA TRP A 10 17.84 -19.68 -11.74
C TRP A 10 17.16 -19.13 -10.47
N LEU A 11 17.93 -18.47 -9.59
CA LEU A 11 17.40 -17.81 -8.39
C LEU A 11 16.48 -16.64 -8.73
N LEU A 12 16.85 -15.80 -9.70
CA LEU A 12 16.03 -14.67 -10.13
C LEU A 12 14.73 -15.15 -10.77
N LEU A 13 14.80 -16.24 -11.55
CA LEU A 13 13.63 -16.86 -12.14
C LEU A 13 12.69 -17.45 -11.09
N LEU A 14 13.24 -18.08 -10.04
CA LEU A 14 12.43 -18.55 -8.90
C LEU A 14 11.75 -17.40 -8.15
N VAL A 15 12.46 -16.31 -7.89
CA VAL A 15 11.87 -15.12 -7.24
C VAL A 15 10.76 -14.53 -8.12
N LEU A 16 10.99 -14.44 -9.43
CA LEU A 16 10.00 -13.93 -10.39
C LEU A 16 8.74 -14.80 -10.43
N ILE A 17 8.91 -16.13 -10.53
CA ILE A 17 7.80 -17.08 -10.55
C ILE A 17 7.06 -17.06 -9.20
N GLY A 18 7.79 -17.06 -8.09
CA GLY A 18 7.23 -17.00 -6.74
C GLY A 18 6.44 -15.71 -6.51
N GLY A 19 7.00 -14.56 -6.88
CA GLY A 19 6.33 -13.27 -6.80
C GLY A 19 5.06 -13.23 -7.66
N THR A 20 5.13 -13.75 -8.88
CA THR A 20 3.98 -13.84 -9.79
C THR A 20 2.88 -14.75 -9.22
N ALA A 21 3.25 -15.90 -8.67
CA ALA A 21 2.29 -16.81 -8.03
C ALA A 21 1.61 -16.18 -6.81
N ILE A 22 2.35 -15.41 -5.99
CA ILE A 22 1.79 -14.67 -4.86
C ILE A 22 0.78 -13.62 -5.35
N ILE A 23 1.13 -12.84 -6.39
CA ILE A 23 0.22 -11.84 -6.97
C ILE A 23 -1.06 -12.49 -7.49
N ILE A 24 -0.95 -13.60 -8.23
CA ILE A 24 -2.10 -14.35 -8.74
C ILE A 24 -2.95 -14.87 -7.58
N TYR A 25 -2.33 -15.46 -6.56
CA TYR A 25 -3.03 -15.95 -5.38
C TYR A 25 -3.81 -14.82 -4.66
N LEU A 26 -3.17 -13.68 -4.41
CA LEU A 26 -3.79 -12.51 -3.79
C LEU A 26 -4.95 -11.95 -4.64
N THR A 27 -4.82 -12.01 -5.96
CA THR A 27 -5.85 -11.58 -6.92
C THR A 27 -7.06 -12.51 -6.89
N ILE A 28 -6.85 -13.83 -6.96
CA ILE A 28 -7.93 -14.84 -6.92
C ILE A 28 -8.65 -14.82 -5.57
N THR A 29 -7.90 -14.74 -4.47
CA THR A 29 -8.47 -14.71 -3.11
C THR A 29 -9.10 -13.36 -2.75
N LYS A 30 -9.03 -12.37 -3.66
CA LYS A 30 -9.57 -11.01 -3.49
C LYS A 30 -9.20 -10.38 -2.16
N GLN A 31 -7.99 -10.63 -1.65
CA GLN A 31 -7.56 -10.07 -0.35
C GLN A 31 -7.56 -8.54 -0.33
N TRP A 32 -7.50 -7.90 -1.51
CA TRP A 32 -7.73 -6.48 -1.70
C TRP A 32 -9.04 -5.97 -1.09
N LEU A 33 -10.11 -6.77 -1.10
CA LEU A 33 -11.38 -6.40 -0.44
C LEU A 33 -11.22 -6.26 1.07
N LYS A 34 -10.50 -7.21 1.70
CA LYS A 34 -10.22 -7.18 3.14
C LYS A 34 -9.31 -6.00 3.51
N ALA A 35 -8.30 -5.73 2.68
CA ALA A 35 -7.43 -4.58 2.87
C ALA A 35 -8.20 -3.25 2.76
N ARG A 36 -9.11 -3.14 1.78
CA ARG A 36 -10.00 -1.99 1.61
C ARG A 36 -10.94 -1.82 2.80
N GLU A 37 -11.56 -2.91 3.24
CA GLU A 37 -12.46 -2.90 4.40
C GLU A 37 -11.73 -2.46 5.67
N PHE A 38 -10.53 -2.99 5.90
CA PHE A 38 -9.68 -2.59 7.02
C PHE A 38 -9.30 -1.10 6.95
N ALA A 39 -8.89 -0.60 5.78
CA ALA A 39 -8.57 0.81 5.59
C ALA A 39 -9.79 1.71 5.89
N TYR A 40 -10.97 1.31 5.42
CA TYR A 40 -12.22 2.03 5.69
C TYR A 40 -12.56 2.05 7.18
N GLN A 41 -12.42 0.92 7.88
CA GLN A 41 -12.61 0.84 9.33
C GLN A 41 -11.62 1.73 10.09
N ALA A 42 -10.34 1.77 9.66
CA ALA A 42 -9.33 2.64 10.26
C ALA A 42 -9.68 4.13 10.10
N MET A 43 -10.13 4.54 8.91
CA MET A 43 -10.58 5.90 8.64
C MET A 43 -11.81 6.26 9.49
N LEU A 44 -12.84 5.41 9.54
CA LEU A 44 -14.01 5.63 10.38
C LEU A 44 -13.67 5.71 11.86
N LEU A 45 -12.71 4.92 12.33
CA LEU A 45 -12.24 5.00 13.71
C LEU A 45 -11.55 6.34 13.97
N ALA A 46 -10.75 6.85 13.05
CA ALA A 46 -10.14 8.17 13.14
C ALA A 46 -11.20 9.28 13.21
N GLU A 47 -12.19 9.23 12.32
CA GLU A 47 -13.33 10.17 12.28
C GLU A 47 -14.13 10.19 13.58
N ARG A 48 -14.33 9.03 14.22
CA ARG A 48 -15.05 8.95 15.51
C ARG A 48 -14.22 9.40 16.70
N THR A 49 -12.90 9.30 16.61
CA THR A 49 -11.98 9.56 17.72
C THR A 49 -11.57 11.03 17.77
N PHE A 50 -11.43 11.68 16.61
CA PHE A 50 -10.95 13.06 16.50
C PHE A 50 -12.00 13.96 15.84
N GLY A 51 -12.01 15.24 16.22
CA GLY A 51 -12.94 16.22 15.65
C GLY A 51 -12.61 16.59 14.20
N ASP A 52 -13.56 17.20 13.49
CA ASP A 52 -13.43 17.53 12.06
C ASP A 52 -12.27 18.47 11.71
N GLN A 53 -11.78 19.24 12.69
CA GLN A 53 -10.70 20.20 12.49
C GLN A 53 -9.31 19.56 12.53
N ASP A 54 -9.22 18.27 12.88
CA ASP A 54 -7.96 17.57 13.17
C ASP A 54 -7.53 16.61 12.04
N GLY A 55 -7.69 17.01 10.77
CA GLY A 55 -7.43 16.15 9.61
C GLY A 55 -6.02 15.51 9.58
N ARG A 56 -4.99 16.25 10.01
CA ARG A 56 -3.62 15.72 10.10
C ARG A 56 -3.46 14.66 11.20
N ILE A 57 -4.13 14.84 12.33
CA ILE A 57 -4.11 13.88 13.44
C ILE A 57 -4.87 12.62 13.04
N LYS A 58 -6.01 12.75 12.35
CA LYS A 58 -6.75 11.62 11.77
C LYS A 58 -5.88 10.81 10.82
N PHE A 59 -5.16 11.49 9.92
CA PHE A 59 -4.23 10.84 8.98
C PHE A 59 -3.12 10.07 9.70
N ASP A 60 -2.40 10.73 10.62
CA ASP A 60 -1.30 10.09 11.37
C ASP A 60 -1.81 8.89 12.19
N PHE A 61 -3.02 8.97 12.74
CA PHE A 61 -3.66 7.85 13.43
C PHE A 61 -3.92 6.66 12.50
N VAL A 62 -4.46 6.90 11.30
CA VAL A 62 -4.67 5.85 10.29
C VAL A 62 -3.34 5.21 9.89
N VAL A 63 -2.30 6.01 9.64
CA VAL A 63 -0.96 5.51 9.28
C VAL A 63 -0.41 4.62 10.39
N ARG A 64 -0.51 5.03 11.66
CA ARG A 64 -0.08 4.21 12.82
C ARG A 64 -0.81 2.89 12.90
N ILE A 65 -2.12 2.88 12.67
CA ILE A 65 -2.91 1.65 12.63
C ILE A 65 -2.41 0.74 11.50
N VAL A 66 -2.30 1.26 10.28
CA VAL A 66 -1.84 0.47 9.13
C VAL A 66 -0.43 -0.08 9.37
N TYR A 67 0.49 0.74 9.91
CA TYR A 67 1.84 0.30 10.25
C TYR A 67 1.82 -0.80 11.31
N LYS A 68 1.00 -0.66 12.36
CA LYS A 68 0.89 -1.67 13.42
C LYS A 68 0.47 -3.03 12.87
N TYR A 69 -0.53 -3.06 11.99
CA TYR A 69 -1.05 -4.28 11.37
C TYR A 69 -0.22 -4.79 10.18
N LEU A 70 0.78 -4.04 9.74
CA LEU A 70 1.72 -4.48 8.70
C LEU A 70 2.49 -5.74 9.16
N PRO A 71 2.60 -6.78 8.33
CA PRO A 71 3.43 -7.96 8.62
C PRO A 71 4.86 -7.59 9.00
N ALA A 72 5.45 -8.30 9.97
CA ALA A 72 6.80 -8.00 10.47
C ALA A 72 7.88 -8.05 9.38
N TRP A 73 7.74 -8.97 8.42
CA TRP A 73 8.64 -9.08 7.27
C TRP A 73 8.52 -7.89 6.30
N LEU A 74 7.41 -7.14 6.29
CA LEU A 74 7.30 -5.90 5.50
C LEU A 74 7.90 -4.71 6.26
N LYS A 75 7.82 -4.72 7.60
CA LYS A 75 8.39 -3.68 8.46
C LYS A 75 9.92 -3.60 8.35
N THR A 76 10.58 -4.69 7.97
CA THR A 76 12.04 -4.68 7.71
C THR A 76 12.42 -3.89 6.46
N PHE A 77 11.48 -3.68 5.53
CA PHE A 77 11.73 -2.95 4.29
C PHE A 77 11.16 -1.52 4.31
N ILE A 78 10.11 -1.28 5.10
CA ILE A 78 9.36 -0.01 5.13
C ILE A 78 9.29 0.51 6.57
N THR A 79 9.80 1.72 6.80
CA THR A 79 9.63 2.44 8.06
C THR A 79 8.27 3.15 8.12
N GLU A 80 7.83 3.53 9.31
CA GLU A 80 6.56 4.24 9.49
C GLU A 80 6.52 5.56 8.69
N GLU A 81 7.63 6.29 8.65
CA GLU A 81 7.75 7.57 7.92
C GLU A 81 7.65 7.36 6.41
N LYS A 82 8.28 6.29 5.89
CA LYS A 82 8.15 5.93 4.47
C LYS A 82 6.71 5.54 4.13
N LEU A 83 6.04 4.80 5.02
CA LEU A 83 4.64 4.44 4.83
C LEU A 83 3.76 5.71 4.82
N GLN A 84 4.00 6.64 5.74
CA GLN A 84 3.30 7.92 5.79
C GLN A 84 3.46 8.70 4.47
N GLN A 85 4.69 8.81 3.97
CA GLN A 85 4.98 9.48 2.70
C GLN A 85 4.27 8.82 1.52
N LEU A 86 4.31 7.48 1.44
CA LEU A 86 3.64 6.74 0.37
C LEU A 86 2.12 6.94 0.39
N ILE A 87 1.51 6.86 1.57
CA ILE A 87 0.06 7.07 1.71
C ILE A 87 -0.31 8.51 1.36
N GLN A 88 0.49 9.50 1.77
CA GLN A 88 0.28 10.90 1.42
C GLN A 88 0.36 11.12 -0.09
N GLN A 89 1.38 10.57 -0.74
CA GLN A 89 1.53 10.65 -2.20
C GLN A 89 0.33 10.05 -2.93
N TRP A 90 -0.17 8.89 -2.48
CA TRP A 90 -1.36 8.28 -3.08
C TRP A 90 -2.63 9.08 -2.81
N TYR A 91 -2.74 9.71 -1.64
CA TYR A 91 -3.84 10.60 -1.33
C TYR A 91 -3.83 11.83 -2.24
N ASP A 92 -2.67 12.47 -2.41
CA ASP A 92 -2.51 13.63 -3.27
C ASP A 92 -2.78 13.27 -4.74
N LEU A 93 -2.30 12.11 -5.20
CA LEU A 93 -2.58 11.58 -6.54
C LEU A 93 -4.08 11.35 -6.76
N ALA A 94 -4.76 10.76 -5.77
CA ALA A 94 -6.20 10.54 -5.85
C ALA A 94 -6.97 11.86 -5.84
N LYS A 95 -6.49 12.85 -5.09
CA LYS A 95 -7.09 14.18 -5.03
C LYS A 95 -6.93 14.94 -6.36
N ASP A 96 -5.73 14.96 -6.92
CA ASP A 96 -5.41 15.52 -8.25
C ASP A 96 -6.35 14.93 -9.31
N PHE A 97 -6.43 13.59 -9.35
CA PHE A 97 -7.33 12.90 -10.27
C PHE A 97 -8.82 13.23 -10.07
N LEU A 98 -9.26 13.47 -8.83
CA LEU A 98 -10.65 13.80 -8.54
C LEU A 98 -11.03 15.24 -8.89
N ASP A 99 -10.06 16.15 -9.04
CA ASP A 99 -10.32 17.56 -9.33
C ASP A 99 -10.70 17.78 -10.80
N ASP A 100 -9.86 17.32 -11.73
CA ASP A 100 -10.03 17.56 -13.17
C ASP A 100 -10.08 16.28 -14.03
N GLY A 101 -10.01 15.10 -13.39
CA GLY A 101 -9.98 13.81 -14.07
C GLY A 101 -8.61 13.46 -14.68
N GLN A 102 -7.57 14.25 -14.43
CA GLN A 102 -6.22 14.07 -14.94
C GLN A 102 -5.22 13.99 -13.77
N VAL A 103 -4.06 13.40 -14.05
CA VAL A 103 -2.94 13.41 -13.09
C VAL A 103 -1.88 14.34 -13.65
N ASN A 104 -1.96 15.61 -13.27
CA ASN A 104 -1.07 16.67 -13.75
C ASN A 104 -0.45 17.49 -12.61
N SER A 105 -0.67 17.08 -11.35
CA SER A 105 -0.26 17.81 -10.16
C SER A 105 -0.81 19.24 -10.12
N SER A 106 -1.98 19.44 -10.73
CA SER A 106 -2.75 20.66 -10.55
C SER A 106 -3.46 20.61 -9.20
N VAL A 107 -3.71 21.78 -8.62
CA VAL A 107 -4.30 21.92 -7.28
C VAL A 107 -5.48 22.86 -7.36
#